data_AF-A0A0L8FPU4-F1
#
_entry.id   AF-A0A0L8FPU4-F1
#
_cell.length_a   1.000
_cell.length_b   1.000
_cell.length_c   1.000
_cell.angle_alpha   90.00
_cell.angle_beta   90.00
_cell.angle_gamma   90.00
#
_symmetry.space_group_name_H-M   'P 1'
#
loop_
_entity.id
_entity.type
_entity.pdbx_description
1 polymer ?
#
loop_
_entity_poly.entity_id
_entity_poly.type
_entity_poly.pdbx_seq_one_letter_code
_entity_poly.pdbx_strand_id
1 'polypeptide(L)'
;MLKCHENLKGLYGWLNEKDKSAFHDRYAQQLILEMDLRCDVCGETIGNVRARLDHLSCGHIIHNRCASHLSRSTLGRSNRKRPCPSCRRKSFLDPMCYA
;
A
#
# COMPACT_ATOMS: atom_id res chain seq x y z
N MET A 1 8.60 10.83 7.19
CA MET A 1 7.53 11.74 7.65
C MET A 1 6.34 11.00 8.23
N LEU A 2 5.68 10.07 7.51
CA LEU A 2 4.51 9.32 8.01
C LEU A 2 4.70 8.70 9.42
N LYS A 3 5.79 7.94 9.61
CA LYS A 3 6.10 7.29 10.89
C LYS A 3 6.30 8.25 12.05
N CYS A 4 6.73 9.50 11.79
CA CYS A 4 6.84 10.52 12.81
C CYS A 4 5.45 10.91 13.33
N HIS A 5 4.45 11.06 12.45
CA HIS A 5 3.08 11.37 12.84
C HIS A 5 2.42 10.20 13.58
N GLU A 6 2.68 8.95 13.18
CA GLU A 6 2.20 7.76 13.92
C GLU A 6 2.79 7.71 15.34
N ASN A 7 4.08 7.97 15.48
CA ASN A 7 4.74 8.02 16.80
C ASN A 7 4.17 9.15 17.68
N LEU A 8 4.02 10.36 17.12
CA LEU A 8 3.47 11.52 17.85
C LEU A 8 2.01 11.29 18.26
N LYS A 9 1.19 10.69 17.38
CA LYS A 9 -0.17 10.26 17.72
C LYS A 9 -0.17 9.37 18.97
N GLY A 10 0.74 8.39 19.02
CA GLY A 10 0.92 7.50 20.17
C GLY A 10 1.28 8.28 21.44
N LEU A 11 2.33 9.10 21.39
CA LEU A 11 2.79 9.89 22.53
C LEU A 11 1.70 10.82 23.08
N TYR A 12 1.00 11.55 22.22
CA TYR A 12 -0.10 12.42 22.66
C TYR A 12 -1.31 11.64 23.18
N GLY A 13 -1.53 10.42 22.68
CA GLY A 13 -2.50 9.49 23.26
C GLY A 13 -2.15 9.10 24.69
N TRP A 14 -0.88 8.79 24.96
CA TRP A 14 -0.37 8.49 26.31
C TRP A 14 -0.48 9.69 27.26
N LEU A 15 -0.23 10.90 26.77
CA LEU A 15 -0.39 12.15 27.54
C LEU A 15 -1.86 12.60 27.71
N ASN A 16 -2.81 11.84 27.17
CA ASN A 16 -4.24 12.16 27.12
C ASN A 16 -4.57 13.50 26.41
N GLU A 17 -3.65 13.99 25.55
CA GLU A 17 -3.84 15.16 24.70
C GLU A 17 -4.54 14.75 23.39
N LYS A 18 -5.84 14.44 23.48
CA LYS A 18 -6.63 13.85 22.39
C LYS A 18 -6.66 14.69 21.12
N ASP A 19 -6.72 16.01 21.23
CA ASP A 19 -6.77 16.90 20.06
C ASP A 19 -5.49 16.83 19.21
N LYS A 20 -4.34 16.81 19.88
CA LYS A 20 -3.04 16.67 19.21
C LYS A 20 -2.88 15.27 18.62
N SER A 21 -3.29 14.24 19.35
CA SER A 21 -3.30 12.86 18.84
C SER A 21 -4.15 12.75 17.56
N ALA A 22 -5.35 13.32 17.55
CA ALA A 22 -6.24 13.34 16.40
C ALA A 22 -5.69 14.17 15.23
N PHE A 23 -5.00 15.29 15.52
CA PHE A 23 -4.30 16.07 14.49
C PHE A 23 -3.24 15.23 13.77
N HIS A 24 -2.39 14.53 14.52
CA HIS A 24 -1.35 13.69 13.93
C HIS A 24 -1.94 12.50 13.17
N ASP A 25 -3.07 11.94 13.62
CA ASP A 25 -3.78 10.89 12.90
C ASP A 25 -4.29 11.36 11.53
N ARG A 26 -4.98 12.51 11.48
CA ARG A 26 -5.47 13.09 10.23
C ARG A 26 -4.33 13.41 9.26
N TYR A 27 -3.22 13.96 9.77
CA TYR A 27 -2.08 14.30 8.94
C TYR A 27 -1.38 13.06 8.37
N ALA A 28 -1.28 11.98 9.16
CA ALA A 28 -0.79 10.70 8.67
C ALA A 28 -1.68 10.15 7.55
N GLN A 29 -3.01 10.21 7.69
CA GLN A 29 -3.95 9.78 6.66
C GLN A 29 -3.82 10.62 5.37
N GLN A 30 -3.68 11.94 5.50
CA GLN A 30 -3.46 12.82 4.36
C GLN A 30 -2.18 12.46 3.59
N LEU A 31 -1.07 12.23 4.31
CA LEU A 31 0.19 11.81 3.68
C LEU A 31 0.07 10.47 2.95
N ILE A 32 -0.70 9.52 3.49
CA ILE A 32 -0.93 8.22 2.83
C ILE A 32 -1.63 8.43 1.48
N LEU A 33 -2.59 9.34 1.41
CA LEU A 33 -3.34 9.65 0.20
C LEU A 33 -2.48 10.43 -0.82
N GLU A 34 -1.80 11.48 -0.38
CA GLU A 34 -0.97 12.33 -1.24
C GLU A 34 0.19 11.57 -1.88
N MET A 35 0.74 10.57 -1.17
CA MET A 35 1.87 9.77 -1.63
C MET A 35 1.46 8.43 -2.26
N ASP A 36 0.15 8.16 -2.37
CA ASP A 36 -0.40 6.89 -2.88
C ASP A 36 0.19 5.64 -2.20
N LEU A 37 0.37 5.71 -0.87
CA LEU A 37 1.01 4.66 -0.06
C LEU A 37 0.02 3.57 0.33
N ARG A 38 -0.78 3.07 -0.61
CA ARG A 38 -1.76 2.02 -0.33
C ARG A 38 -1.64 0.87 -1.34
N CYS A 39 -1.60 -0.35 -0.83
CA CYS A 39 -1.64 -1.52 -1.68
C CYS A 39 -3.10 -1.82 -2.07
N ASP A 40 -3.49 -1.62 -3.32
CA ASP A 40 -4.88 -1.84 -3.77
C ASP A 40 -5.31 -3.31 -3.85
N VAL A 41 -4.41 -4.25 -3.56
CA VAL A 41 -4.76 -5.68 -3.45
C VAL A 41 -5.26 -6.02 -2.04
N CYS A 42 -4.57 -5.56 -1.00
CA CYS A 42 -4.94 -5.87 0.40
C CYS A 42 -5.55 -4.69 1.16
N GLY A 43 -5.47 -3.48 0.62
CA GLY A 43 -5.97 -2.24 1.24
C GLY A 43 -5.09 -1.69 2.36
N GLU A 44 -3.93 -2.28 2.63
CA GLU A 44 -3.02 -1.86 3.69
C GLU A 44 -2.06 -0.77 3.23
N THR A 45 -1.65 0.07 4.18
CA THR A 45 -0.66 1.14 3.96
C THR A 45 0.72 0.56 3.72
N ILE A 46 1.38 1.03 2.65
CA ILE A 46 2.75 0.68 2.30
C ILE A 46 3.71 1.37 3.28
N GLY A 47 4.70 0.62 3.78
CA GLY A 47 5.75 1.16 4.66
C GLY A 47 5.43 1.16 6.16
N ASN A 48 4.20 0.82 6.56
CA ASN A 48 3.87 0.62 7.97
C ASN A 48 4.56 -0.65 8.53
N VAL A 49 4.47 -1.75 7.78
CA VAL A 49 5.21 -3.00 8.04
C VAL A 49 6.37 -3.11 7.04
N ARG A 50 7.52 -3.63 7.49
CA ARG A 50 8.60 -4.04 6.59
C ARG A 50 8.14 -5.22 5.73
N ALA A 51 7.51 -4.92 4.61
CA ALA A 51 7.14 -5.87 3.58
C ALA A 51 7.98 -5.62 2.33
N ARG A 52 8.36 -6.69 1.63
CA ARG A 52 8.93 -6.53 0.27
C ARG A 52 7.84 -5.96 -0.63
N LEU A 53 8.22 -4.98 -1.44
CA LEU A 53 7.35 -4.33 -2.41
C LEU A 53 7.75 -4.78 -3.80
N ASP A 54 6.76 -4.96 -4.65
CA ASP A 54 6.94 -5.13 -6.09
C ASP A 54 6.23 -3.97 -6.80
N HIS A 55 6.61 -3.74 -8.04
CA HIS A 55 5.92 -2.80 -8.91
C HIS A 55 5.32 -3.53 -10.11
N LEU A 56 4.19 -3.02 -10.57
CA LEU A 56 3.55 -3.47 -11.79
C LEU A 56 4.11 -2.69 -12.98
N SER A 57 4.06 -3.28 -14.17
CA SER A 57 4.38 -2.61 -15.46
C SER A 57 3.61 -1.31 -15.72
N CYS A 58 2.54 -1.04 -14.97
CA CYS A 58 1.78 0.21 -15.02
C CYS A 58 2.28 1.28 -14.02
N GLY A 59 3.35 1.03 -13.28
CA GLY A 59 3.95 1.93 -12.29
C GLY A 59 3.38 1.81 -10.87
N HIS A 60 2.27 1.11 -10.67
CA HIS A 60 1.67 0.95 -9.32
C HIS A 60 2.49 -0.03 -8.47
N ILE A 61 2.62 0.30 -7.18
CA ILE A 61 3.39 -0.47 -6.20
C ILE A 61 2.42 -1.36 -5.40
N ILE A 62 2.82 -2.60 -5.15
CA ILE A 62 2.07 -3.58 -4.35
C ILE A 62 2.99 -4.31 -3.37
N HIS A 63 2.41 -4.95 -2.36
CA HIS A 63 3.18 -5.91 -1.57
C HIS A 63 3.55 -7.13 -2.42
N ASN A 64 4.77 -7.65 -2.26
CA ASN A 64 5.23 -8.87 -2.94
C ASN A 64 4.32 -10.08 -2.63
N ARG A 65 3.80 -10.20 -1.40
CA ARG A 65 2.80 -11.25 -1.05
C ARG A 65 1.52 -11.13 -1.87
N CYS A 66 1.13 -9.90 -2.23
CA CYS A 66 -0.08 -9.59 -2.98
C CYS A 66 0.06 -9.91 -4.48
N ALA A 67 1.29 -10.05 -4.99
CA ALA A 67 1.58 -10.44 -6.37
C ALA A 67 0.86 -11.74 -6.79
N SER A 68 0.79 -12.71 -5.86
CA SER A 68 0.14 -14.01 -6.09
C SER A 68 -1.38 -13.92 -6.34
N HIS A 69 -2.04 -12.88 -5.83
CA HIS A 69 -3.47 -12.64 -6.07
C HIS A 69 -3.73 -12.12 -7.49
N LEU A 70 -2.73 -11.52 -8.15
CA LEU A 70 -2.83 -11.02 -9.52
C LEU A 70 -2.54 -12.12 -10.56
N SER A 71 -1.77 -13.14 -10.18
CA SER A 71 -1.46 -14.28 -11.05
C SER A 71 -2.54 -15.35 -11.06
N ARG A 72 -3.32 -15.50 -9.98
CA ARG A 72 -4.38 -16.51 -9.88
C ARG A 72 -5.72 -15.99 -10.46
N SER A 73 -6.13 -16.56 -11.60
CA SER A 73 -7.51 -16.44 -12.07
C SER A 73 -8.41 -17.28 -11.16
N THR A 74 -9.43 -16.69 -10.53
CA THR A 74 -10.38 -17.42 -9.66
C THR A 74 -11.49 -18.13 -10.44
N LEU A 75 -11.57 -17.93 -11.77
CA LEU A 75 -12.44 -18.68 -12.66
C LEU A 75 -11.54 -19.48 -13.63
N GLY A 76 -11.38 -20.77 -13.38
CA GLY A 76 -10.46 -21.69 -14.07
C GLY A 76 -10.71 -21.94 -15.57
N ARG A 77 -10.84 -20.89 -16.39
CA ARG A 77 -11.01 -21.01 -17.85
C ARG A 77 -10.19 -20.03 -18.69
N SER A 78 -9.36 -19.17 -18.10
CA SER A 78 -8.53 -18.30 -18.94
C SER A 78 -7.20 -18.01 -18.27
N ASN A 79 -6.11 -18.31 -18.96
CA ASN A 79 -4.71 -18.00 -18.61
C ASN A 79 -4.43 -16.47 -18.62
N ARG A 80 -5.44 -15.65 -18.31
CA ARG A 80 -5.40 -14.19 -18.35
C ARG A 80 -5.06 -13.66 -16.96
N LYS A 81 -3.89 -13.05 -16.86
CA LYS A 81 -3.45 -12.28 -15.68
C LYS A 81 -4.50 -11.22 -15.35
N ARG A 82 -4.78 -11.02 -14.05
CA ARG A 82 -5.73 -9.98 -13.61
C ARG A 82 -5.14 -8.59 -13.92
N PRO A 83 -5.98 -7.61 -14.32
CA PRO A 83 -5.52 -6.23 -14.51
C PRO A 83 -5.15 -5.59 -13.17
N CYS A 84 -4.42 -4.48 -13.23
CA CYS A 84 -4.06 -3.67 -12.07
C CYS A 84 -5.34 -3.24 -11.32
N PRO A 85 -5.42 -3.43 -9.98
CA PRO A 85 -6.59 -3.01 -9.21
C PRO A 85 -6.82 -1.49 -9.25
N SER A 86 -5.74 -0.70 -9.31
CA SER A 86 -5.76 0.76 -9.28
C SER A 86 -6.20 1.37 -10.61
N CYS A 87 -5.56 0.97 -11.73
CA CYS A 87 -5.77 1.60 -13.03
C CYS A 87 -6.46 0.72 -14.08
N ARG A 88 -6.76 -0.54 -13.75
CA ARG A 88 -7.39 -1.55 -14.64
C ARG A 88 -6.65 -1.83 -15.95
N ARG A 89 -5.44 -1.30 -16.14
CA ARG A 89 -4.57 -1.64 -17.27
C ARG A 89 -4.10 -3.09 -17.12
N LYS A 90 -3.83 -3.76 -18.25
CA LYS A 90 -3.15 -5.05 -18.25
C LYS A 90 -1.77 -4.84 -17.65
N SER A 91 -1.57 -5.40 -16.47
CA SER A 91 -0.33 -5.28 -15.74
C SER A 91 0.16 -6.66 -15.38
N PHE A 92 1.38 -6.96 -15.77
CA PHE A 92 2.14 -8.07 -15.23
C PHE A 92 3.15 -7.52 -14.23
N LEU A 93 3.55 -8.35 -13.26
CA LEU A 93 4.75 -8.12 -12.46
C LEU A 93 5.90 -7.94 -13.45
N ASP A 94 6.60 -6.82 -13.34
CA ASP A 94 7.77 -6.59 -14.16
C ASP A 94 8.94 -7.38 -13.55
N PRO A 95 9.52 -8.35 -14.29
CA PRO A 95 10.66 -9.12 -13.79
C PRO A 95 11.97 -8.29 -13.68
N MET A 96 12.00 -7.02 -14.10
CA MET A 96 13.24 -6.25 -14.25
C MET A 96 13.60 -5.34 -13.06
N CYS A 97 13.42 -5.79 -11.81
CA CYS A 97 13.99 -5.09 -10.65
C CYS A 97 14.78 -6.04 -9.73
N TYR A 98 15.88 -6.54 -10.26
CA TYR A 98 17.06 -6.90 -9.46
C TYR A 98 18.26 -6.16 -10.04
N ALA A 99 18.63 -5.06 -9.40
CA ALA A 99 19.98 -4.55 -9.32
C ALA A 99 20.08 -3.72 -8.03
#